data_AF-A0A380FKB5-F1
#
_entry.id   AF-A0A380FKB5-F1
#
_cell.length_a   1.000
_cell.length_b   1.000
_cell.length_c   1.000
_cell.angle_alpha   90.00
_cell.angle_beta   90.00
_cell.angle_gamma   90.00
#
_symmetry.space_group_name_H-M   'P 1'
#
loop_
_entity.id
_entity.type
_entity.pdbx_description
1 polymer ?
#
loop_
_entity_poly.entity_id
_entity_poly.type
_entity_poly.pdbx_seq_one_letter_code
_entity_poly.pdbx_strand_id
1 'polypeptide(L)' 'MTVTIYDVAREARVSMATVSRVVNGNQNVKPETRDKVNEVIKN' A
#
# COMPACT_ATOMS: atom_id res chain seq x y z
N MET A 1 -18.54 2.55 -3.16
CA MET A 1 -17.42 2.59 -4.13
C MET A 1 -16.40 1.55 -3.69
N THR A 2 -15.86 0.77 -4.62
CA THR A 2 -14.79 -0.20 -4.34
C THR A 2 -13.45 0.50 -4.50
N VAL A 3 -12.65 0.57 -3.44
CA VAL A 3 -11.27 1.07 -3.51
C VAL A 3 -10.41 0.03 -4.21
N THR A 4 -9.64 0.46 -5.21
CA THR A 4 -8.75 -0.42 -5.97
C THR A 4 -7.29 -0.28 -5.50
N ILE A 5 -6.45 -1.23 -5.90
CA ILE A 5 -4.99 -1.14 -5.67
C ILE A 5 -4.36 0.10 -6.32
N TYR A 6 -4.96 0.61 -7.40
CA TYR A 6 -4.52 1.84 -8.07
C TYR A 6 -4.76 3.07 -7.20
N ASP A 7 -5.91 3.12 -6.54
CA ASP A 7 -6.28 4.23 -5.64
C ASP A 7 -5.32 4.29 -4.45
N VAL A 8 -5.09 3.13 -3.81
CA VAL A 8 -4.15 3.01 -2.69
C VAL A 8 -2.74 3.39 -3.12
N ALA A 9 -2.27 2.92 -4.27
CA ALA A 9 -0.93 3.24 -4.77
C ALA A 9 -0.76 4.75 -5.02
N ARG A 10 -1.76 5.39 -5.62
CA ARG A 10 -1.78 6.83 -5.90
C ARG A 10 -1.74 7.64 -4.61
N GLU A 11 -2.59 7.31 -3.64
CA GLU A 11 -2.70 8.05 -2.39
C GLU A 11 -1.47 7.83 -1.48
N ALA A 12 -0.99 6.59 -1.36
CA ALA A 12 0.24 6.27 -0.64
C ALA A 12 1.51 6.72 -1.39
N ARG A 13 1.41 7.24 -2.62
CA ARG A 13 2.55 7.66 -3.48
C ARG A 13 3.59 6.55 -3.65
N VAL A 14 3.15 5.35 -3.95
CA VAL A 14 4.00 4.17 -4.21
C VAL A 14 3.56 3.46 -5.49
N SER A 15 4.33 2.47 -5.94
CA SER A 15 3.90 1.60 -7.05
C SER A 15 2.88 0.56 -6.60
N MET A 16 2.04 0.08 -7.52
CA MET A 16 1.13 -1.05 -7.24
C MET A 16 1.88 -2.30 -6.76
N ALA A 17 3.08 -2.54 -7.29
CA ALA A 17 3.93 -3.64 -6.84
C ALA A 17 4.28 -3.51 -5.35
N THR A 18 4.48 -2.29 -4.86
CA THR A 18 4.73 -2.01 -3.44
C THR A 18 3.48 -2.31 -2.61
N VAL A 19 2.30 -1.87 -3.06
CA VAL A 19 1.02 -2.18 -2.38
C VAL A 19 0.79 -3.70 -2.32
N SER A 20 1.02 -4.40 -3.44
CA SER A 20 0.94 -5.87 -3.50
C SER A 20 1.88 -6.54 -2.49
N ARG A 21 3.13 -6.07 -2.37
CA ARG A 21 4.08 -6.58 -1.36
C ARG A 21 3.59 -6.35 0.06
N VAL A 22 3.00 -5.20 0.36
CA VAL A 22 2.47 -4.88 1.69
C VAL A 22 1.29 -5.78 2.04
N VAL A 23 0.28 -5.86 1.17
CA VAL A 23 -0.94 -6.66 1.37
C VAL A 23 -0.60 -8.15 1.50
N ASN A 24 0.37 -8.64 0.74
CA ASN A 24 0.83 -10.03 0.79
C ASN A 24 1.89 -10.29 1.86
N GLY A 25 2.19 -9.34 2.75
CA GLY A 25 3.08 -9.56 3.90
C GLY A 25 4.57 -9.73 3.57
N ASN A 26 5.03 -9.32 2.38
CA ASN A 26 6.44 -9.44 2.00
C ASN A 26 7.32 -8.51 2.85
N GLN A 27 8.38 -9.04 3.48
CA GLN A 27 9.25 -8.29 4.40
C GLN A 27 10.15 -7.25 3.72
N ASN A 28 10.34 -7.31 2.40
CA ASN A 28 11.18 -6.39 1.63
C ASN A 28 10.47 -5.07 1.28
N VAL A 29 9.79 -4.47 2.27
CA VAL A 29 9.21 -3.12 2.20
C VAL A 29 9.58 -2.41 3.48
N LYS A 30 10.15 -1.21 3.35
CA LYS A 30 10.54 -0.38 4.50
C LYS A 30 9.34 -0.21 5.46
N PRO A 31 9.54 -0.27 6.79
CA PRO A 31 8.44 -0.11 7.76
C PRO A 31 7.61 1.15 7.51
N GLU A 32 8.25 2.30 7.30
CA GLU A 32 7.58 3.57 6.99
C GLU A 32 6.65 3.49 5.76
N THR A 33 7.09 2.79 4.70
CA THR A 33 6.29 2.62 3.48
C THR A 33 5.12 1.67 3.71
N ARG A 34 5.33 0.63 4.52
CA ARG A 34 4.26 -0.29 4.92
C ARG A 34 3.20 0.44 5.74
N ASP A 35 3.63 1.24 6.71
CA ASP A 35 2.73 1.99 7.59
C ASP A 35 1.89 2.97 6.78
N LYS A 36 2.51 3.70 5.84
CA LYS A 36 1.80 4.60 4.93
C LYS A 36 0.75 3.89 4.08
N VAL A 37 1.06 2.72 3.52
CA VAL A 37 0.09 1.92 2.75
C VAL A 37 -1.03 1.41 3.65
N ASN A 38 -0.71 0.95 4.85
CA ASN A 38 -1.69 0.47 5.81
C ASN A 38 -2.63 1.58 6.33
N GLU A 39 -2.13 2.80 6.46
CA GLU A 39 -2.92 3.97 6.83
C GLU A 39 -3.96 4.27 5.75
N VAL A 40 -3.55 4.30 4.47
CA VAL A 40 -4.45 4.51 3.34
C VAL A 40 -5.50 3.40 3.19
N ILE A 41 -5.18 2.15 3.53
CA ILE A 41 -6.14 1.02 3.48
C ILE A 41 -7.20 1.11 4.59
N LYS A 42 -6.88 1.71 5.74
CA LYS A 42 -7.76 1.79 6.91
C LYS A 42 -8.72 2.98 6.88
N ASN A 43 -8.37 4.05 6.16
CA ASN A 43 -9.21 5.23 5.95
C ASN A 43 -10.32 4.94 4.93
#